data_AF-A0A2M7APQ9-F1
#
_entry.id   AF-A0A2M7APQ9-F1
#
_cell.length_a   1.000
_cell.length_b   1.000
_cell.length_c   1.000
_cell.angle_alpha   90.00
_cell.angle_beta   90.00
_cell.angle_gamma   90.00
#
_symmetry.space_group_name_H-M   'P 1'
#
loop_
_entity.id
_entity.type
_entity.pdbx_description
1 polymer ?
#
loop_
_entity_poly.entity_id
_entity_poly.type
_entity_poly.pdbx_seq_one_letter_code
_entity_poly.pdbx_strand_id
1 'polypeptide(L)'
;MRSLKKLFIPHSGNQFHPHLIRFRMLALYCLVLIVSQFALGFFSDISKTKAIAATAISSQEIVNLTNLERQKRELPLLKENEMLKKAAYEKGLDMFADQYWAHVASDGTTPWDFILQAGYDYLYAGENLAKDFTTAEGAVNAWMHSPSHRDNIINSEFQDIGVAVVTGQFKGSETTICVQMLGSLFQQKTVESFSSSETTLSQSLPEAKPDVTSPQPPIILKPQDQAILNDPQPAIEGISESYATVAIYDQDLLLGEVPADSQNAFSYRPPEPFPEGGHVFSAIATDQAGNASGPSFPASVVIDTLAPFIDLGSLEVTPFWRMGEKAIEVRVVVLSDPDQAVARIGDFTLILTSYQKDLYEGVLVPPTEALNQNVVFISAKDRAGNEVETKSSLSAFPEPNPQLYAGSILGEFMSRSENIINKLKPKSFQENIRFFYILFGLVLVLLFGVDSVSLNLKGMQRQSSHSLTHAVFFGLSLLGIIFGSMGVIL
;
A
#
# COMPACT_ATOMS: atom_id res chain seq x y z
N MET A 1 -1.68 62.97 -6.59
CA MET A 1 -0.80 63.57 -7.64
C MET A 1 0.21 64.62 -7.14
N ARG A 2 -0.09 65.48 -6.14
CA ARG A 2 0.87 66.54 -5.69
C ARG A 2 2.17 66.04 -5.02
N SER A 3 2.19 64.81 -4.48
CA SER A 3 3.39 64.21 -3.84
C SER A 3 4.39 63.62 -4.86
N LEU A 4 3.89 63.00 -5.92
CA LEU A 4 4.72 62.34 -6.94
C LEU A 4 5.57 63.31 -7.78
N LYS A 5 5.11 64.55 -7.96
CA LYS A 5 5.88 65.57 -8.69
C LYS A 5 7.23 65.89 -8.03
N LYS A 6 7.35 65.72 -6.70
CA LYS A 6 8.60 65.98 -5.95
C LYS A 6 9.70 64.95 -6.23
N LEU A 7 9.33 63.77 -6.74
CA LEU A 7 10.23 62.64 -7.00
C LEU A 7 10.80 62.64 -8.43
N PHE A 8 10.06 63.16 -9.41
CA PHE A 8 10.40 62.99 -10.83
C PHE A 8 10.62 64.30 -11.60
N ILE A 9 10.23 65.45 -11.04
CA ILE A 9 10.33 66.75 -11.73
C ILE A 9 11.07 67.74 -10.81
N PRO A 10 12.10 68.46 -11.31
CA PRO A 10 12.79 69.50 -10.58
C PRO A 10 11.83 70.54 -9.99
N HIS A 11 11.92 70.82 -8.70
CA HIS A 11 11.13 71.88 -8.07
C HIS A 11 11.85 72.53 -6.89
N SER A 12 11.37 73.69 -6.45
CA SER A 12 12.02 74.50 -5.41
C SER A 12 12.25 73.79 -4.07
N GLY A 13 11.44 72.77 -3.74
CA GLY A 13 11.58 71.99 -2.51
C GLY A 13 12.44 70.73 -2.63
N ASN A 14 13.05 70.46 -3.80
CA ASN A 14 14.07 69.41 -3.99
C ASN A 14 15.39 69.97 -4.55
N GLN A 15 15.63 71.28 -4.38
CA GLN A 15 16.79 71.99 -4.92
C GLN A 15 16.97 71.79 -6.45
N PHE A 16 15.87 71.57 -7.18
CA PHE A 16 15.85 71.34 -8.63
C PHE A 16 16.63 70.12 -9.14
N HIS A 17 16.89 69.12 -8.29
CA HIS A 17 17.53 67.86 -8.72
C HIS A 17 16.49 66.72 -8.86
N PRO A 18 16.44 66.00 -9.99
CA PRO A 18 15.58 64.82 -10.13
C PRO A 18 16.23 63.60 -9.44
N HIS A 19 15.54 62.98 -8.48
CA HIS A 19 16.00 61.74 -7.84
C HIS A 19 15.44 60.52 -8.59
N LEU A 20 16.26 59.88 -9.42
CA LEU A 20 15.95 58.55 -9.98
C LEU A 20 15.87 57.52 -8.85
N ILE A 21 14.73 56.84 -8.73
CA ILE A 21 14.52 55.77 -7.75
C ILE A 21 15.54 54.66 -8.05
N ARG A 22 16.39 54.31 -7.06
CA ARG A 22 17.35 53.19 -7.18
C ARG A 22 16.59 51.89 -7.44
N PHE A 23 17.13 51.03 -8.31
CA PHE A 23 16.48 49.80 -8.79
C PHE A 23 15.88 48.91 -7.67
N ARG A 24 16.56 48.82 -6.52
CA ARG A 24 16.09 48.06 -5.34
C ARG A 24 14.82 48.64 -4.71
N MET A 25 14.65 49.95 -4.73
CA MET A 25 13.45 50.64 -4.23
C MET A 25 12.28 50.51 -5.20
N LEU A 26 12.56 50.45 -6.51
CA LEU A 26 11.55 50.19 -7.53
C LEU A 26 10.98 48.77 -7.39
N ALA A 27 11.84 47.77 -7.19
CA ALA A 27 11.44 46.39 -6.94
C ALA A 27 10.59 46.24 -5.66
N LEU A 28 10.97 46.90 -4.57
CA LEU A 28 10.19 46.91 -3.33
C LEU A 28 8.82 47.57 -3.52
N TYR A 29 8.76 48.65 -4.29
CA TYR A 29 7.51 49.37 -4.57
C TYR A 29 6.55 48.54 -5.45
N CYS A 30 7.09 47.81 -6.43
CA CYS A 30 6.32 46.85 -7.22
C CYS A 30 5.76 45.71 -6.36
N LEU A 31 6.56 45.18 -5.41
CA LEU A 31 6.13 44.14 -4.47
C LEU A 31 4.95 44.62 -3.60
N VAL A 32 5.03 45.84 -3.05
CA VAL A 32 3.95 46.43 -2.23
C VAL A 32 2.66 46.63 -3.05
N LEU A 33 2.77 47.07 -4.30
CA LEU A 33 1.61 47.26 -5.17
C LEU A 33 0.91 45.93 -5.51
N ILE A 34 1.67 44.87 -5.78
CA ILE A 34 1.15 43.52 -6.05
C ILE A 34 0.41 42.96 -4.83
N VAL A 35 0.97 43.11 -3.63
CA VAL A 35 0.33 42.68 -2.37
C VAL A 35 -0.97 43.45 -2.10
N SER A 36 -0.99 44.76 -2.40
CA SER A 36 -2.18 45.60 -2.19
C SER A 36 -3.37 45.27 -3.11
N GLN A 37 -3.09 44.91 -4.38
CA GLN A 37 -4.10 44.50 -5.36
C GLN A 37 -4.75 43.15 -4.97
N PHE A 38 -3.98 42.27 -4.31
CA PHE A 38 -4.45 40.97 -3.84
C PHE A 38 -5.39 41.07 -2.63
N ALA A 39 -5.15 42.01 -1.72
CA ALA A 39 -6.00 42.24 -0.54
C ALA A 39 -7.42 42.72 -0.91
N LEU A 40 -7.58 43.42 -2.04
CA LEU A 40 -8.87 43.92 -2.52
C LEU A 40 -9.72 42.87 -3.25
N GLY A 41 -9.10 41.86 -3.87
CA GLY A 41 -9.79 40.70 -4.45
C GLY A 41 -10.21 39.62 -3.44
N PHE A 42 -9.67 39.68 -2.22
CA PHE A 42 -9.87 38.68 -1.17
C PHE A 42 -11.28 38.72 -0.52
N PHE A 43 -11.97 39.86 -0.56
CA PHE A 43 -13.25 40.04 0.15
C PHE A 43 -14.50 39.70 -0.66
N SER A 44 -14.41 39.52 -1.99
CA SER A 44 -15.58 39.23 -2.82
C SER A 44 -15.94 37.74 -2.90
N ASP A 45 -14.99 36.82 -2.70
CA ASP A 45 -15.18 35.38 -2.98
C ASP A 45 -15.53 34.51 -1.76
N ILE A 46 -15.39 35.01 -0.52
CA ILE A 46 -15.61 34.21 0.71
C ILE A 46 -17.12 33.91 0.97
N SER A 47 -18.04 34.59 0.29
CA SER A 47 -19.49 34.47 0.55
C SER A 47 -20.19 33.33 -0.19
N LYS A 48 -19.50 32.54 -1.02
CA LYS A 48 -20.12 31.48 -1.84
C LYS A 48 -19.35 30.16 -1.83
N THR A 49 -19.34 29.45 -0.72
CA THR A 49 -19.01 28.02 -0.73
C THR A 49 -19.97 27.22 0.13
N LYS A 50 -20.88 26.54 -0.54
CA LYS A 50 -21.80 25.54 0.01
C LYS A 50 -20.96 24.33 0.43
N ALA A 51 -21.04 23.91 1.69
CA ALA A 51 -20.32 22.77 2.23
C ALA A 51 -20.70 21.48 1.51
N ILE A 52 -19.71 20.70 1.06
CA ILE A 52 -19.88 19.32 0.57
C ILE A 52 -19.34 18.41 1.68
N ALA A 53 -20.21 17.57 2.25
CA ALA A 53 -19.84 16.61 3.27
C ALA A 53 -19.05 15.43 2.66
N ALA A 54 -18.04 14.93 3.38
CA ALA A 54 -17.33 13.70 3.05
C ALA A 54 -18.29 12.50 3.15
N THR A 55 -18.41 11.71 2.09
CA THR A 55 -19.26 10.51 2.05
C THR A 55 -18.52 9.32 2.68
N ALA A 56 -19.14 8.67 3.66
CA ALA A 56 -18.64 7.46 4.32
C ALA A 56 -18.64 6.24 3.37
N ILE A 57 -17.76 5.26 3.61
CA ILE A 57 -17.73 3.98 2.87
C ILE A 57 -19.07 3.25 3.05
N SER A 58 -19.67 2.81 1.94
CA SER A 58 -20.95 2.07 1.94
C SER A 58 -20.72 0.57 1.70
N SER A 59 -21.34 -0.28 2.53
CA SER A 59 -21.36 -1.75 2.31
C SER A 59 -21.90 -2.12 0.92
N GLN A 60 -22.93 -1.41 0.46
CA GLN A 60 -23.54 -1.66 -0.86
C GLN A 60 -22.55 -1.38 -1.99
N GLU A 61 -21.73 -0.33 -1.83
CA GLU A 61 -20.74 0.04 -2.84
C GLU A 61 -19.63 -1.01 -2.91
N ILE A 62 -19.19 -1.55 -1.77
CA ILE A 62 -18.24 -2.68 -1.71
C ILE A 62 -18.81 -3.91 -2.43
N VAL A 63 -20.07 -4.27 -2.19
CA VAL A 63 -20.73 -5.40 -2.89
C VAL A 63 -20.75 -5.17 -4.40
N ASN A 64 -21.15 -3.97 -4.84
CA ASN A 64 -21.21 -3.63 -6.26
C ASN A 64 -19.84 -3.70 -6.95
N LEU A 65 -18.80 -3.18 -6.30
CA LEU A 65 -17.42 -3.21 -6.80
C LEU A 65 -16.85 -4.64 -6.82
N THR A 66 -17.18 -5.45 -5.81
CA THR A 66 -16.81 -6.88 -5.78
C THR A 66 -17.43 -7.62 -6.96
N ASN A 67 -18.72 -7.40 -7.21
CA ASN A 67 -19.41 -7.99 -8.35
C ASN A 67 -18.92 -7.45 -9.70
N LEU A 68 -18.46 -6.20 -9.76
CA LEU A 68 -17.80 -5.64 -10.94
C LEU A 68 -16.49 -6.39 -11.25
N GLU A 69 -15.69 -6.73 -10.24
CA GLU A 69 -14.47 -7.51 -10.42
C GLU A 69 -14.74 -8.95 -10.88
N ARG A 70 -15.82 -9.56 -10.39
CA ARG A 70 -16.28 -10.87 -10.84
C ARG A 70 -16.80 -10.84 -12.28
N GLN A 71 -17.56 -9.80 -12.63
CA GLN A 71 -18.10 -9.61 -13.99
C GLN A 71 -16.99 -9.44 -15.03
N LYS A 72 -15.89 -8.72 -14.71
CA LYS A 72 -14.71 -8.58 -15.58
C LYS A 72 -14.07 -9.93 -15.96
N ARG A 73 -14.37 -10.99 -15.19
CA ARG A 73 -13.82 -12.34 -15.33
C ARG A 73 -14.90 -13.38 -15.65
N GLU A 74 -16.10 -12.92 -16.03
CA GLU A 74 -17.23 -13.78 -16.41
C GLU A 74 -17.67 -14.77 -15.31
N LEU A 75 -17.42 -14.41 -14.04
CA LEU A 75 -17.84 -15.21 -12.89
C LEU A 75 -19.29 -14.90 -12.49
N PRO A 76 -20.02 -15.88 -11.90
CA PRO A 76 -21.33 -15.64 -11.32
C PRO A 76 -21.29 -14.51 -10.30
N LEU A 77 -22.26 -13.60 -10.36
CA LEU A 77 -22.38 -12.52 -9.39
C LEU A 77 -22.79 -13.07 -8.02
N LEU A 78 -22.20 -12.50 -6.97
CA LEU A 78 -22.56 -12.81 -5.59
C LEU A 78 -23.88 -12.13 -5.23
N LYS A 79 -24.75 -12.87 -4.56
CA LYS A 79 -26.02 -12.39 -4.03
C LYS A 79 -25.85 -11.92 -2.59
N GLU A 80 -26.41 -10.76 -2.25
CA GLU A 80 -26.41 -10.34 -0.85
C GLU A 80 -27.19 -11.29 0.04
N ASN A 81 -26.59 -11.65 1.18
CA ASN A 81 -27.17 -12.53 2.18
C ASN A 81 -27.17 -11.84 3.56
N GLU A 82 -28.35 -11.76 4.17
CA GLU A 82 -28.53 -11.05 5.44
C GLU A 82 -27.86 -11.77 6.63
N MET A 83 -27.71 -13.10 6.58
CA MET A 83 -26.98 -13.84 7.61
C MET A 83 -25.47 -13.56 7.52
N LEU A 84 -24.89 -13.57 6.32
CA LEU A 84 -23.49 -13.17 6.14
C LEU A 84 -23.25 -11.68 6.48
N LYS A 85 -24.23 -10.81 6.20
CA LYS A 85 -24.16 -9.39 6.60
C LYS A 85 -24.17 -9.23 8.12
N LYS A 86 -24.99 -10.02 8.82
CA LYS A 86 -25.01 -10.10 10.28
C LYS A 86 -23.66 -10.59 10.83
N ALA A 87 -23.11 -11.69 10.28
CA ALA A 87 -21.81 -12.22 10.67
C ALA A 87 -20.69 -11.18 10.49
N ALA A 88 -20.66 -10.49 9.34
CA ALA A 88 -19.69 -9.44 9.07
C ALA A 88 -19.79 -8.28 10.07
N TYR A 89 -21.02 -7.91 10.47
CA TYR A 89 -21.25 -6.83 11.44
C TYR A 89 -20.80 -7.23 12.85
N GLU A 90 -21.15 -8.43 13.30
CA GLU A 90 -20.74 -8.96 14.62
C GLU A 90 -19.23 -9.08 14.72
N LYS A 91 -18.57 -9.59 13.67
CA LYS A 91 -17.11 -9.64 13.57
C LYS A 91 -16.46 -8.25 13.65
N GLY A 92 -17.05 -7.26 12.99
CA GLY A 92 -16.58 -5.88 13.04
C GLY A 92 -16.68 -5.29 14.44
N LEU A 93 -17.79 -5.53 15.15
CA LEU A 93 -17.97 -5.10 16.54
C LEU A 93 -16.98 -5.80 17.49
N ASP A 94 -16.75 -7.09 17.28
CA ASP A 94 -15.82 -7.90 18.09
C ASP A 94 -14.38 -7.37 18.02
N MET A 95 -13.89 -7.02 16.82
CA MET A 95 -12.58 -6.36 16.66
C MET A 95 -12.46 -5.03 17.42
N PHE A 96 -13.56 -4.27 17.55
CA PHE A 96 -13.57 -3.06 18.38
C PHE A 96 -13.71 -3.37 19.87
N ALA A 97 -14.47 -4.39 20.26
CA ALA A 97 -14.61 -4.76 21.67
C ALA A 97 -13.26 -5.17 22.26
N ASP A 98 -12.53 -6.02 21.53
CA ASP A 98 -11.30 -6.65 21.99
C ASP A 98 -10.02 -6.01 21.43
N GLN A 99 -10.18 -4.93 20.64
CA GLN A 99 -9.08 -4.09 20.15
C GLN A 99 -8.00 -4.86 19.35
N TYR A 100 -8.43 -5.86 18.58
CA TYR A 100 -7.56 -6.70 17.75
C TYR A 100 -7.78 -6.48 16.25
N TRP A 101 -6.77 -6.85 15.45
CA TRP A 101 -6.81 -6.78 13.99
C TRP A 101 -6.29 -8.09 13.40
N ALA A 102 -7.18 -9.09 13.30
CA ALA A 102 -6.87 -10.42 12.81
C ALA A 102 -8.14 -11.16 12.36
N HIS A 103 -7.98 -12.20 11.55
CA HIS A 103 -9.08 -13.10 11.17
C HIS A 103 -9.60 -13.89 12.36
N VAL A 104 -8.70 -14.40 13.22
CA VAL A 104 -9.08 -15.14 14.43
C VAL A 104 -9.01 -14.20 15.64
N ALA A 105 -10.05 -14.21 16.46
CA ALA A 105 -10.13 -13.44 17.70
C ALA A 105 -9.14 -13.95 18.75
N SER A 106 -8.89 -13.14 19.78
CA SER A 106 -7.92 -13.47 20.83
C SER A 106 -8.30 -14.70 21.66
N ASP A 107 -9.59 -15.03 21.71
CA ASP A 107 -10.15 -16.20 22.39
C ASP A 107 -10.20 -17.47 21.50
N GLY A 108 -9.76 -17.36 20.25
CA GLY A 108 -9.78 -18.44 19.27
C GLY A 108 -11.00 -18.43 18.34
N THR A 109 -11.98 -17.54 18.55
CA THR A 109 -13.16 -17.44 17.68
C THR A 109 -12.75 -17.11 16.24
N THR A 110 -13.12 -17.98 15.31
CA THR A 110 -12.79 -17.86 13.89
C THR A 110 -13.88 -17.10 13.13
N PRO A 111 -13.61 -16.58 11.92
CA PRO A 111 -14.64 -15.97 11.07
C PRO A 111 -15.85 -16.89 10.83
N TRP A 112 -15.60 -18.19 10.82
CA TRP A 112 -16.59 -19.24 10.57
C TRP A 112 -17.60 -19.37 11.70
N ASP A 113 -17.16 -19.15 12.94
CA ASP A 113 -18.04 -19.17 14.11
C ASP A 113 -19.07 -18.05 14.03
N PHE A 114 -18.69 -16.86 13.55
CA PHE A 114 -19.62 -15.75 13.29
C PHE A 114 -20.64 -16.09 12.20
N ILE A 115 -20.20 -16.78 11.13
CA ILE A 115 -21.08 -17.22 10.04
C ILE A 115 -22.10 -18.26 10.54
N LEU A 116 -21.66 -19.26 11.31
CA LEU A 116 -22.54 -20.27 11.92
C LEU A 116 -23.49 -19.65 12.95
N GLN A 117 -23.00 -18.75 13.79
CA GLN A 117 -23.82 -18.06 14.80
C GLN A 117 -24.86 -17.13 14.17
N ALA A 118 -24.57 -16.58 12.99
CA ALA A 118 -25.54 -15.84 12.20
C ALA A 118 -26.61 -16.73 11.54
N GLY A 119 -26.46 -18.06 11.61
CA GLY A 119 -27.40 -19.06 11.09
C GLY A 119 -27.12 -19.47 9.65
N TYR A 120 -25.96 -19.13 9.09
CA TYR A 120 -25.59 -19.49 7.73
C TYR A 120 -24.81 -20.81 7.73
N ASP A 121 -25.51 -21.91 7.46
CA ASP A 121 -24.90 -23.23 7.28
C ASP A 121 -24.18 -23.28 5.92
N TYR A 122 -22.87 -23.16 5.95
CA TYR A 122 -22.05 -23.03 4.74
C TYR A 122 -21.44 -24.37 4.30
N LEU A 123 -21.32 -24.55 2.99
CA LEU A 123 -20.41 -25.52 2.36
C LEU A 123 -19.03 -24.88 2.12
N TYR A 124 -19.03 -23.61 1.71
CA TYR A 124 -17.82 -22.80 1.54
C TYR A 124 -18.00 -21.47 2.25
N ALA A 125 -16.93 -20.96 2.86
CA ALA A 125 -16.91 -19.64 3.48
C ALA A 125 -15.58 -18.93 3.21
N GLY A 126 -15.60 -17.59 3.18
CA GLY A 126 -14.42 -16.74 3.01
C GLY A 126 -14.57 -15.43 3.77
N GLU A 127 -13.46 -14.81 4.17
CA GLU A 127 -13.43 -13.49 4.82
C GLU A 127 -12.36 -12.59 4.22
N ASN A 128 -12.72 -11.33 3.98
CA ASN A 128 -11.80 -10.24 3.66
C ASN A 128 -11.96 -9.09 4.67
N LEU A 129 -10.84 -8.58 5.19
CA LEU A 129 -10.80 -7.47 6.15
C LEU A 129 -10.06 -6.26 5.57
N ALA A 130 -10.56 -5.06 5.80
CA ALA A 130 -9.86 -3.81 5.47
C ALA A 130 -10.07 -2.76 6.56
N LYS A 131 -9.03 -1.95 6.83
CA LYS A 131 -9.11 -0.80 7.74
C LYS A 131 -8.37 0.39 7.17
N ASP A 132 -8.68 1.58 7.69
CA ASP A 132 -8.02 2.85 7.33
C ASP A 132 -8.19 3.29 5.87
N PHE A 133 -9.27 2.84 5.23
CA PHE A 133 -9.67 3.33 3.91
C PHE A 133 -10.69 4.47 4.02
N THR A 134 -10.65 5.39 3.07
CA THR A 134 -11.61 6.50 2.96
C THR A 134 -12.66 6.29 1.88
N THR A 135 -12.52 5.28 1.01
CA THR A 135 -13.46 4.96 -0.08
C THR A 135 -13.63 3.44 -0.23
N ALA A 136 -14.81 3.00 -0.68
CA ALA A 136 -15.09 1.60 -0.99
C ALA A 136 -14.21 1.10 -2.15
N GLU A 137 -14.00 1.94 -3.17
CA GLU A 137 -13.07 1.67 -4.27
C GLU A 137 -11.64 1.42 -3.79
N GLY A 138 -11.15 2.22 -2.82
CA GLY A 138 -9.83 2.02 -2.23
C GLY A 138 -9.71 0.67 -1.52
N ALA A 139 -10.72 0.29 -0.73
CA ALA A 139 -10.73 -0.98 -0.02
C ALA A 139 -10.78 -2.19 -0.97
N VAL A 140 -11.69 -2.19 -1.96
CA VAL A 140 -11.81 -3.28 -2.94
C VAL A 140 -10.58 -3.37 -3.82
N ASN A 141 -10.03 -2.23 -4.27
CA ASN A 141 -8.77 -2.24 -5.03
C ASN A 141 -7.62 -2.82 -4.20
N ALA A 142 -7.51 -2.49 -2.91
CA ALA A 142 -6.49 -3.07 -2.05
C ALA A 142 -6.64 -4.60 -1.93
N TRP A 143 -7.86 -5.10 -1.75
CA TRP A 143 -8.12 -6.54 -1.76
C TRP A 143 -7.74 -7.18 -3.10
N MET A 144 -8.08 -6.58 -4.24
CA MET A 144 -7.71 -7.11 -5.56
C MET A 144 -6.19 -7.13 -5.83
N HIS A 145 -5.43 -6.24 -5.20
CA HIS A 145 -3.95 -6.23 -5.28
C HIS A 145 -3.30 -7.19 -4.30
N SER A 146 -4.04 -7.74 -3.33
CA SER A 146 -3.57 -8.78 -2.41
C SER A 146 -4.02 -10.16 -2.90
N PRO A 147 -3.11 -11.09 -3.22
CA PRO A 147 -3.48 -12.41 -3.75
C PRO A 147 -4.55 -13.15 -2.94
N SER A 148 -4.35 -13.34 -1.62
CA SER A 148 -5.31 -14.04 -0.75
C SER A 148 -6.70 -13.39 -0.72
N HIS A 149 -6.76 -12.06 -0.59
CA HIS A 149 -8.04 -11.34 -0.58
C HIS A 149 -8.72 -11.35 -1.96
N ARG A 150 -7.94 -11.25 -3.03
CA ARG A 150 -8.43 -11.35 -4.40
C ARG A 150 -9.03 -12.73 -4.66
N ASP A 151 -8.36 -13.79 -4.22
CA ASP A 151 -8.80 -15.17 -4.44
C ASP A 151 -10.19 -15.41 -3.85
N ASN A 152 -10.46 -14.85 -2.66
CA ASN A 152 -11.81 -14.81 -2.10
C ASN A 152 -12.83 -14.13 -3.06
N ILE A 153 -12.50 -12.96 -3.62
CA ILE A 153 -13.39 -12.21 -4.51
C ILE A 153 -13.67 -12.97 -5.82
N ILE A 154 -12.68 -13.67 -6.36
CA ILE A 154 -12.79 -14.37 -7.66
C ILE A 154 -13.10 -15.87 -7.54
N ASN A 155 -13.29 -16.39 -6.33
CA ASN A 155 -13.63 -17.79 -6.13
C ASN A 155 -15.03 -18.10 -6.68
N SER A 156 -15.11 -19.02 -7.63
CA SER A 156 -16.37 -19.45 -8.27
C SER A 156 -17.29 -20.24 -7.34
N GLU A 157 -16.76 -20.80 -6.26
CA GLU A 157 -17.51 -21.59 -5.29
C GLU A 157 -18.42 -20.74 -4.41
N PHE A 158 -18.18 -19.42 -4.31
CA PHE A 158 -19.03 -18.50 -3.54
C PHE A 158 -20.22 -17.99 -4.37
N GLN A 159 -21.40 -18.02 -3.75
CA GLN A 159 -22.68 -17.57 -4.33
C GLN A 159 -23.25 -16.37 -3.57
N ASP A 160 -22.94 -16.26 -2.28
CA ASP A 160 -23.48 -15.25 -1.37
C ASP A 160 -22.37 -14.32 -0.83
N ILE A 161 -22.75 -13.09 -0.50
CA ILE A 161 -21.89 -12.08 0.11
C ILE A 161 -22.62 -11.33 1.22
N GLY A 162 -21.92 -11.03 2.31
CA GLY A 162 -22.33 -10.09 3.34
C GLY A 162 -21.21 -9.09 3.62
N VAL A 163 -21.52 -7.80 3.68
CA VAL A 163 -20.53 -6.76 3.97
C VAL A 163 -21.01 -5.85 5.09
N ALA A 164 -20.13 -5.63 6.06
CA ALA A 164 -20.32 -4.62 7.09
C ALA A 164 -19.20 -3.58 7.04
N VAL A 165 -19.59 -2.32 7.22
CA VAL A 165 -18.67 -1.20 7.45
C VAL A 165 -18.98 -0.67 8.83
N VAL A 166 -18.03 -0.82 9.76
CA VAL A 166 -18.20 -0.52 11.17
C VAL A 166 -17.19 0.56 11.56
N THR A 167 -17.65 1.63 12.19
CA THR A 167 -16.78 2.70 12.70
C THR A 167 -16.80 2.68 14.22
N GLY A 168 -15.62 2.79 14.82
CA GLY A 168 -15.46 2.74 16.28
C GLY A 168 -14.10 3.28 16.72
N GLN A 169 -13.86 3.30 18.03
CA GLN A 169 -12.57 3.65 18.59
C GLN A 169 -11.67 2.41 18.60
N PHE A 170 -10.56 2.47 17.87
CA PHE A 170 -9.54 1.43 17.83
C PHE A 170 -8.19 2.00 18.24
N LYS A 171 -7.60 1.43 19.30
CA LYS A 171 -6.33 1.83 19.90
C LYS A 171 -6.19 3.36 20.08
N GLY A 172 -7.28 4.02 20.46
CA GLY A 172 -7.34 5.46 20.75
C GLY A 172 -7.56 6.37 19.54
N SER A 173 -7.89 5.83 18.36
CA SER A 173 -8.26 6.61 17.17
C SER A 173 -9.59 6.13 16.58
N GLU A 174 -10.39 7.05 16.05
CA GLU A 174 -11.58 6.69 15.28
C GLU A 174 -11.15 5.97 14.00
N THR A 175 -11.62 4.73 13.83
CA THR A 175 -11.20 3.83 12.75
C THR A 175 -12.45 3.24 12.11
N THR A 176 -12.42 3.11 10.79
CA THR A 176 -13.42 2.38 10.02
C THR A 176 -12.85 1.03 9.58
N ILE A 177 -13.58 -0.04 9.90
CA ILE A 177 -13.28 -1.41 9.50
C ILE A 177 -14.34 -1.88 8.51
N CYS A 178 -13.90 -2.47 7.40
CA CYS A 178 -14.74 -3.17 6.45
C CYS A 178 -14.52 -4.67 6.62
N VAL A 179 -15.61 -5.41 6.77
CA VAL A 179 -15.64 -6.87 6.84
C VAL A 179 -16.47 -7.38 5.68
N GLN A 180 -15.90 -8.25 4.86
CA GLN A 180 -16.58 -8.94 3.77
C GLN A 180 -16.57 -10.43 4.06
N MET A 181 -17.77 -11.00 4.24
CA MET A 181 -18.02 -12.42 4.38
C MET A 181 -18.57 -12.98 3.08
N LEU A 182 -18.05 -14.11 2.63
CA LEU A 182 -18.43 -14.80 1.41
C LEU A 182 -18.86 -16.21 1.77
N GLY A 183 -19.82 -16.77 1.02
CA GLY A 183 -20.22 -18.15 1.27
C GLY A 183 -21.08 -18.79 0.21
N SER A 184 -21.31 -20.09 0.39
CA SER A 184 -22.31 -20.88 -0.33
C SER A 184 -22.98 -21.83 0.63
N LEU A 185 -24.30 -21.96 0.54
CA LEU A 185 -25.10 -22.78 1.45
C LEU A 185 -24.79 -24.28 1.31
N PHE A 186 -24.79 -24.98 2.44
CA PHE A 186 -24.83 -26.43 2.47
C PHE A 186 -26.23 -26.91 2.05
N GLN A 187 -26.39 -27.39 0.82
CA GLN A 187 -27.64 -28.04 0.40
C GLN A 187 -27.66 -29.50 0.84
N GLN A 188 -28.44 -29.80 1.89
CA GLN A 188 -28.96 -31.15 2.08
C GLN A 188 -29.91 -31.46 0.92
N LYS A 189 -29.59 -32.49 0.15
CA LYS A 189 -30.52 -33.08 -0.81
C LYS A 189 -31.75 -33.56 -0.04
N THR A 190 -32.88 -32.87 -0.18
CA THR A 190 -34.15 -33.25 0.43
C THR A 190 -34.53 -34.66 -0.04
N VAL A 191 -34.44 -35.64 0.87
CA VAL A 191 -35.06 -36.95 0.67
C VAL A 191 -36.56 -36.77 0.85
N GLU A 192 -37.31 -37.13 -0.19
CA GLU A 192 -38.77 -37.10 -0.20
C GLU A 192 -39.34 -37.88 0.98
N SER A 193 -40.31 -37.25 1.65
CA SER A 193 -41.05 -37.80 2.78
C SER A 193 -41.78 -39.09 2.40
N PHE A 194 -41.32 -40.23 2.91
CA PHE A 194 -42.14 -41.43 2.97
C PHE A 194 -42.93 -41.48 4.28
N SER A 195 -44.25 -41.53 4.10
CA SER A 195 -45.29 -41.68 5.10
C SER A 195 -45.04 -42.86 6.04
N SER A 196 -44.94 -42.58 7.34
CA SER A 196 -44.88 -43.59 8.40
C SER A 196 -46.29 -44.07 8.76
N SER A 197 -46.60 -45.32 8.43
CA SER A 197 -47.68 -46.07 9.06
C SER A 197 -47.10 -46.85 10.24
N GLU A 198 -47.64 -46.61 11.44
CA GLU A 198 -47.28 -47.30 12.68
C GLU A 198 -47.59 -48.80 12.60
N THR A 199 -46.68 -49.64 13.09
CA THR A 199 -47.04 -50.90 13.75
C THR A 199 -45.96 -51.27 14.77
N THR A 200 -46.33 -51.24 16.05
CA THR A 200 -45.58 -51.74 17.21
C THR A 200 -45.45 -53.27 17.20
N LEU A 201 -44.26 -53.80 17.50
CA LEU A 201 -43.98 -54.80 18.57
C LEU A 201 -42.53 -55.35 18.50
N SER A 202 -41.73 -54.98 19.51
CA SER A 202 -40.69 -55.74 20.24
C SER A 202 -39.95 -56.93 19.59
N GLN A 203 -38.60 -56.84 19.48
CA GLN A 203 -37.60 -57.79 20.04
C GLN A 203 -36.14 -57.49 19.58
N SER A 204 -35.19 -57.63 20.52
CA SER A 204 -33.70 -57.71 20.43
C SER A 204 -32.91 -56.54 19.79
N LEU A 205 -31.90 -56.02 20.51
CA LEU A 205 -30.88 -55.14 19.92
C LEU A 205 -30.17 -55.90 18.78
N PRO A 206 -30.21 -55.40 17.54
CA PRO A 206 -29.44 -55.98 16.45
C PRO A 206 -27.95 -55.70 16.68
N GLU A 207 -27.09 -56.66 16.33
CA GLU A 207 -25.67 -56.39 16.11
C GLU A 207 -25.53 -55.12 15.26
N ALA A 208 -24.69 -54.18 15.70
CA ALA A 208 -24.45 -52.95 14.96
C ALA A 208 -24.03 -53.33 13.54
N LYS A 209 -24.81 -52.89 12.55
CA LYS A 209 -24.47 -53.02 11.14
C LYS A 209 -23.03 -52.52 10.94
N PRO A 210 -22.17 -53.22 10.18
CA PRO A 210 -20.81 -52.76 9.93
C PRO A 210 -20.84 -51.32 9.41
N ASP A 211 -19.99 -50.47 10.00
CA ASP A 211 -19.89 -49.07 9.59
C ASP A 211 -19.35 -49.02 8.17
N VAL A 212 -20.14 -48.41 7.29
CA VAL A 212 -19.85 -48.24 5.86
C VAL A 212 -19.76 -46.77 5.49
N THR A 213 -19.74 -45.88 6.49
CA THR A 213 -19.74 -44.44 6.29
C THR A 213 -18.31 -43.96 6.22
N SER A 214 -17.93 -43.33 5.12
CA SER A 214 -16.63 -42.68 5.03
C SER A 214 -16.52 -41.52 6.03
N PRO A 215 -15.33 -41.30 6.64
CA PRO A 215 -15.06 -40.10 7.42
C PRO A 215 -15.04 -38.86 6.51
N GLN A 216 -15.17 -37.67 7.11
CA GLN A 216 -14.97 -36.41 6.38
C GLN A 216 -13.52 -36.30 5.88
N PRO A 217 -13.27 -35.65 4.73
CA PRO A 217 -11.92 -35.35 4.29
C PRO A 217 -11.12 -34.59 5.36
N PRO A 218 -9.82 -34.89 5.55
CA PRO A 218 -8.96 -34.08 6.41
C PRO A 218 -8.93 -32.61 5.99
N ILE A 219 -8.59 -31.74 6.93
CA ILE A 219 -8.29 -30.32 6.66
C ILE A 219 -6.84 -30.07 7.06
N ILE A 220 -6.03 -29.62 6.10
CA ILE A 220 -4.65 -29.17 6.35
C ILE A 220 -4.70 -27.73 6.88
N LEU A 221 -4.12 -27.51 8.06
CA LEU A 221 -4.02 -26.20 8.72
C LEU A 221 -2.64 -25.57 8.53
N LYS A 222 -1.60 -26.40 8.44
CA LYS A 222 -0.23 -25.98 8.11
C LYS A 222 0.42 -26.98 7.14
N PRO A 223 1.28 -26.49 6.23
CA PRO A 223 1.40 -25.08 5.86
C PRO A 223 0.10 -24.54 5.24
N GLN A 224 -0.11 -23.23 5.32
CA GLN A 224 -1.28 -22.60 4.70
C GLN A 224 -1.17 -22.65 3.17
N ASP A 225 -2.32 -22.70 2.49
CA ASP A 225 -2.34 -22.59 1.03
C ASP A 225 -1.70 -21.28 0.57
N GLN A 226 -0.92 -21.36 -0.52
CA GLN A 226 -0.05 -20.34 -1.09
C GLN A 226 1.12 -19.86 -0.21
N ALA A 227 1.47 -20.58 0.86
CA ALA A 227 2.62 -20.23 1.66
C ALA A 227 3.94 -20.35 0.87
N ILE A 228 4.85 -19.40 1.09
CA ILE A 228 6.24 -19.46 0.64
C ILE A 228 7.09 -19.69 1.91
N LEU A 229 7.85 -20.77 1.94
CA LEU A 229 8.47 -21.28 3.16
C LEU A 229 9.98 -21.38 3.00
N ASN A 230 10.71 -20.87 3.99
CA ASN A 230 12.15 -21.04 4.12
C ASN A 230 12.59 -22.25 4.95
N ASP A 231 11.62 -23.03 5.45
CA ASP A 231 11.86 -24.33 6.06
C ASP A 231 11.68 -25.42 5.00
N PRO A 232 12.73 -26.17 4.63
CA PRO A 232 12.60 -27.27 3.67
C PRO A 232 11.91 -28.51 4.25
N GLN A 233 11.60 -28.54 5.55
CA GLN A 233 10.90 -29.64 6.22
C GLN A 233 9.70 -29.14 7.03
N PRO A 234 8.75 -28.42 6.40
CA PRO A 234 7.61 -27.89 7.11
C PRO A 234 6.77 -29.03 7.67
N ALA A 235 6.30 -28.86 8.91
CA ALA A 235 5.31 -29.78 9.47
C ALA A 235 3.98 -29.62 8.73
N ILE A 236 3.40 -30.74 8.34
CA ILE A 236 2.04 -30.81 7.79
C ILE A 236 1.11 -31.13 8.95
N GLU A 237 0.36 -30.13 9.41
CA GLU A 237 -0.54 -30.22 10.55
C GLU A 237 -1.97 -30.02 10.08
N GLY A 238 -2.91 -30.75 10.66
CA GLY A 238 -4.30 -30.61 10.28
C GLY A 238 -5.24 -31.30 11.24
N ILE A 239 -6.50 -31.38 10.82
CA ILE A 239 -7.56 -32.06 11.54
C ILE A 239 -8.19 -33.17 10.71
N SER A 240 -8.56 -34.26 11.37
CA SER A 240 -9.21 -35.43 10.79
C SER A 240 -10.02 -36.14 11.87
N GLU A 241 -10.89 -37.07 11.49
CA GLU A 241 -11.66 -37.87 12.45
C GLU A 241 -10.72 -38.56 13.45
N SER A 242 -11.08 -38.53 14.74
CA SER A 242 -10.26 -39.07 15.82
C SER A 242 -9.87 -40.52 15.57
N TYR A 243 -8.59 -40.83 15.78
CA TYR A 243 -8.00 -42.16 15.55
C TYR A 243 -8.04 -42.67 14.10
N ALA A 244 -8.45 -41.86 13.13
CA ALA A 244 -8.30 -42.19 11.72
C ALA A 244 -6.81 -42.22 11.32
N THR A 245 -6.47 -43.04 10.35
CA THR A 245 -5.14 -43.02 9.72
C THR A 245 -5.16 -42.00 8.59
N VAL A 246 -4.29 -41.00 8.65
CA VAL A 246 -4.19 -39.92 7.67
C VAL A 246 -2.99 -40.15 6.76
N ALA A 247 -3.26 -40.48 5.50
CA ALA A 247 -2.26 -40.57 4.45
C ALA A 247 -2.01 -39.20 3.83
N ILE A 248 -0.75 -38.77 3.75
CA ILE A 248 -0.35 -37.44 3.29
C ILE A 248 0.45 -37.56 2.00
N TYR A 249 0.12 -36.71 1.04
CA TYR A 249 0.67 -36.72 -0.31
C TYR A 249 1.30 -35.37 -0.64
N ASP A 250 2.34 -35.39 -1.46
CA ASP A 250 2.77 -34.23 -2.26
C ASP A 250 2.43 -34.53 -3.72
N GLN A 251 1.51 -33.75 -4.27
CA GLN A 251 0.83 -34.05 -5.53
C GLN A 251 0.19 -35.45 -5.45
N ASP A 252 0.68 -36.42 -6.21
CA ASP A 252 0.21 -37.80 -6.20
C ASP A 252 1.14 -38.76 -5.43
N LEU A 253 2.28 -38.28 -4.91
CA LEU A 253 3.26 -39.10 -4.20
C LEU A 253 2.90 -39.21 -2.72
N LEU A 254 2.65 -40.44 -2.25
CA LEU A 254 2.49 -40.72 -0.82
C LEU A 254 3.80 -40.43 -0.08
N LEU A 255 3.75 -39.49 0.85
CA LEU A 255 4.88 -39.14 1.71
C LEU A 255 4.94 -40.03 2.95
N GLY A 256 3.78 -40.30 3.54
CA GLY A 256 3.65 -41.11 4.75
C GLY A 256 2.25 -41.11 5.33
N GLU A 257 2.09 -41.85 6.42
CA GLU A 257 0.83 -41.98 7.15
C GLU A 257 1.05 -41.65 8.63
N VAL A 258 0.10 -40.94 9.23
CA VAL A 258 0.11 -40.60 10.66
C VAL A 258 -1.29 -40.79 11.25
N PRO A 259 -1.42 -41.20 12.52
CA PRO A 259 -2.71 -41.25 13.17
C PRO A 259 -3.20 -39.85 13.57
N ALA A 260 -4.50 -39.61 13.43
CA ALA A 260 -5.16 -38.53 14.11
C ALA A 260 -5.33 -38.87 15.60
N ASP A 261 -5.13 -37.89 16.48
CA ASP A 261 -5.20 -38.08 17.92
C ASP A 261 -6.65 -38.07 18.47
N SER A 262 -6.77 -38.18 19.79
CA SER A 262 -8.05 -38.15 20.50
C SER A 262 -8.78 -36.79 20.43
N GLN A 263 -8.11 -35.75 19.92
CA GLN A 263 -8.60 -34.38 19.77
C GLN A 263 -8.81 -34.01 18.29
N ASN A 264 -8.82 -35.00 17.38
CA ASN A 264 -8.98 -34.83 15.94
C ASN A 264 -7.78 -34.15 15.24
N ALA A 265 -6.60 -34.04 15.87
CA ALA A 265 -5.43 -33.42 15.26
C ALA A 265 -4.46 -34.46 14.70
N PHE A 266 -3.81 -34.15 13.58
CA PHE A 266 -2.69 -34.92 13.05
C PHE A 266 -1.50 -34.01 12.76
N SER A 267 -0.29 -34.58 12.83
CA SER A 267 0.95 -33.89 12.50
C SER A 267 1.92 -34.85 11.84
N TYR A 268 2.46 -34.45 10.69
CA TYR A 268 3.47 -35.17 9.95
C TYR A 268 4.68 -34.27 9.71
N ARG A 269 5.86 -34.81 10.01
CA ARG A 269 7.13 -34.16 9.69
C ARG A 269 7.88 -35.02 8.66
N PRO A 270 8.18 -34.49 7.46
CA PRO A 270 8.97 -35.20 6.47
C PRO A 270 10.34 -35.60 7.02
N PRO A 271 10.82 -36.83 6.77
CA PRO A 271 12.14 -37.28 7.23
C PRO A 271 13.29 -36.62 6.45
N GLU A 272 13.05 -36.29 5.18
CA GLU A 272 14.00 -35.67 4.25
C GLU A 272 13.49 -34.29 3.82
N PRO A 273 14.38 -33.33 3.50
CA PRO A 273 13.98 -32.02 3.01
C PRO A 273 13.30 -32.12 1.64
N PHE A 274 12.26 -31.33 1.46
CA PHE A 274 11.67 -31.12 0.14
C PHE A 274 12.65 -30.33 -0.75
N PRO A 275 12.69 -30.64 -2.06
CA PRO A 275 13.39 -29.81 -3.04
C PRO A 275 12.87 -28.37 -3.10
N GLU A 276 13.64 -27.48 -3.68
CA GLU A 276 13.19 -26.14 -4.04
C GLU A 276 12.01 -26.18 -5.03
N GLY A 277 11.08 -25.25 -4.87
CA GLY A 277 9.99 -25.04 -5.82
C GLY A 277 8.60 -25.37 -5.28
N GLY A 278 7.66 -25.60 -6.20
CA GLY A 278 6.24 -25.78 -5.88
C GLY A 278 5.91 -27.19 -5.40
N HIS A 279 5.15 -27.28 -4.32
CA HIS A 279 4.60 -28.50 -3.73
C HIS A 279 3.09 -28.36 -3.53
N VAL A 280 2.37 -29.48 -3.55
CA VAL A 280 0.91 -29.48 -3.35
C VAL A 280 0.56 -30.56 -2.35
N PHE A 281 0.38 -30.19 -1.08
CA PHE A 281 0.06 -31.16 -0.04
C PHE A 281 -1.43 -31.50 -0.02
N SER A 282 -1.75 -32.79 0.05
CA SER A 282 -3.12 -33.27 0.24
C SER A 282 -3.15 -34.45 1.21
N ALA A 283 -4.32 -34.74 1.77
CA ALA A 283 -4.47 -35.83 2.73
C ALA A 283 -5.77 -36.62 2.54
N ILE A 284 -5.74 -37.91 2.86
CA ILE A 284 -6.90 -38.82 2.87
C ILE A 284 -6.96 -39.52 4.23
N ALA A 285 -8.13 -39.55 4.86
CA ALA A 285 -8.36 -40.28 6.10
C ALA A 285 -8.93 -41.67 5.84
N THR A 286 -8.54 -42.65 6.63
CA THR A 286 -9.20 -43.95 6.73
C THR A 286 -9.63 -44.18 8.19
N ASP A 287 -10.92 -44.42 8.40
CA ASP A 287 -11.47 -44.65 9.74
C ASP A 287 -11.04 -46.03 10.31
N GLN A 288 -11.47 -46.34 11.53
CA GLN A 288 -11.16 -47.63 12.18
C GLN A 288 -11.90 -48.82 11.56
N ALA A 289 -12.97 -48.58 10.80
CA ALA A 289 -13.71 -49.61 10.08
C ALA A 289 -13.11 -49.90 8.68
N GLY A 290 -12.15 -49.09 8.23
CA GLY A 290 -11.47 -49.19 6.95
C GLY A 290 -12.11 -48.38 5.82
N ASN A 291 -13.06 -47.49 6.11
CA ASN A 291 -13.65 -46.61 5.10
C ASN A 291 -12.74 -45.39 4.87
N ALA A 292 -12.44 -45.10 3.60
CA ALA A 292 -11.62 -43.94 3.22
C ALA A 292 -12.48 -42.71 2.92
N SER A 293 -11.97 -41.52 3.23
CA SER A 293 -12.54 -40.23 2.84
C SER A 293 -12.24 -39.89 1.37
N GLY A 294 -12.82 -38.78 0.89
CA GLY A 294 -12.24 -38.05 -0.25
C GLY A 294 -10.92 -37.34 0.12
N PRO A 295 -10.17 -36.82 -0.86
CA PRO A 295 -8.99 -36.01 -0.59
C PRO A 295 -9.36 -34.67 0.07
N SER A 296 -8.45 -34.16 0.90
CA SER A 296 -8.54 -32.81 1.46
C SER A 296 -8.53 -31.73 0.37
N PHE A 297 -8.89 -30.51 0.74
CA PHE A 297 -8.48 -29.35 -0.06
C PHE A 297 -6.94 -29.30 -0.11
N PRO A 298 -6.33 -29.03 -1.27
CA PRO A 298 -4.88 -29.00 -1.39
C PRO A 298 -4.29 -27.75 -0.72
N ALA A 299 -3.10 -27.90 -0.12
CA ALA A 299 -2.26 -26.79 0.31
C ALA A 299 -1.09 -26.65 -0.67
N SER A 300 -1.19 -25.69 -1.58
CA SER A 300 -0.13 -25.37 -2.55
C SER A 300 0.91 -24.50 -1.88
N VAL A 301 2.17 -24.90 -1.85
CA VAL A 301 3.24 -24.12 -1.23
C VAL A 301 4.46 -24.02 -2.14
N VAL A 302 5.31 -23.04 -1.86
CA VAL A 302 6.64 -22.93 -2.49
C VAL A 302 7.69 -23.08 -1.39
N ILE A 303 8.54 -24.10 -1.52
CA ILE A 303 9.76 -24.20 -0.72
C ILE A 303 10.80 -23.32 -1.41
N ASP A 304 11.30 -22.34 -0.67
CA ASP A 304 12.33 -21.40 -1.08
C ASP A 304 13.32 -21.20 0.06
N THR A 305 14.45 -21.90 0.03
CA THR A 305 15.51 -21.77 1.06
C THR A 305 16.68 -20.90 0.61
N LEU A 306 16.59 -20.30 -0.58
CA LEU A 306 17.69 -19.59 -1.21
C LEU A 306 17.59 -18.10 -0.93
N ALA A 307 18.52 -17.59 -0.11
CA ALA A 307 18.64 -16.15 0.10
C ALA A 307 18.87 -15.37 -1.20
N PRO A 308 18.41 -14.11 -1.27
CA PRO A 308 18.74 -13.21 -2.37
C PRO A 308 20.25 -13.09 -2.59
N PHE A 309 20.66 -12.76 -3.81
CA PHE A 309 22.07 -12.56 -4.14
C PHE A 309 22.40 -11.08 -4.31
N ILE A 310 23.29 -10.55 -3.48
CA ILE A 310 23.80 -9.17 -3.62
C ILE A 310 25.05 -9.19 -4.53
N ASP A 311 24.98 -8.49 -5.67
CA ASP A 311 26.13 -8.31 -6.55
C ASP A 311 27.08 -7.24 -6.01
N LEU A 312 28.14 -7.70 -5.34
CA LEU A 312 29.16 -6.82 -4.77
C LEU A 312 29.90 -5.96 -5.80
N GLY A 313 29.94 -6.37 -7.08
CA GLY A 313 30.56 -5.59 -8.16
C GLY A 313 29.76 -4.33 -8.53
N SER A 314 28.47 -4.31 -8.19
CA SER A 314 27.54 -3.21 -8.44
C SER A 314 27.32 -2.31 -7.22
N LEU A 315 27.86 -2.69 -6.05
CA LEU A 315 27.62 -2.00 -4.79
C LEU A 315 28.38 -0.67 -4.74
N GLU A 316 27.64 0.42 -4.85
CA GLU A 316 28.16 1.78 -4.74
C GLU A 316 27.60 2.46 -3.49
N VAL A 317 28.49 3.03 -2.67
CA VAL A 317 28.15 3.81 -1.49
C VAL A 317 28.86 5.16 -1.59
N THR A 318 28.10 6.21 -1.87
CA THR A 318 28.63 7.53 -2.21
C THR A 318 28.21 8.58 -1.17
N PRO A 319 29.16 9.12 -0.38
CA PRO A 319 28.88 10.22 0.54
C PRO A 319 28.74 11.55 -0.21
N PHE A 320 27.74 12.36 0.15
CA PHE A 320 27.53 13.69 -0.42
C PHE A 320 26.86 14.64 0.57
N TRP A 321 26.79 15.93 0.21
CA TRP A 321 26.07 16.94 0.98
C TRP A 321 24.66 17.12 0.45
N ARG A 322 23.66 16.92 1.30
CA ARG A 322 22.25 17.17 1.01
C ARG A 322 21.72 18.21 1.98
N MET A 323 21.35 19.39 1.49
CA MET A 323 20.79 20.46 2.34
C MET A 323 21.66 20.84 3.55
N GLY A 324 22.98 20.63 3.47
CA GLY A 324 23.92 21.02 4.52
C GLY A 324 24.07 19.93 5.59
N GLU A 325 23.36 18.83 5.40
CA GLU A 325 23.50 17.59 6.13
C GLU A 325 24.34 16.60 5.32
N LYS A 326 24.97 15.67 6.03
CA LYS A 326 25.72 14.57 5.43
C LYS A 326 24.73 13.50 5.00
N ALA A 327 24.80 13.10 3.73
CA ALA A 327 23.96 12.07 3.15
C ALA A 327 24.82 11.00 2.47
N ILE A 328 24.25 9.81 2.32
CA ILE A 328 24.87 8.67 1.67
C ILE A 328 23.88 8.18 0.60
N GLU A 329 24.31 8.15 -0.64
CA GLU A 329 23.59 7.46 -1.71
C GLU A 329 24.09 6.01 -1.75
N VAL A 330 23.15 5.06 -1.77
CA VAL A 330 23.43 3.64 -1.91
C VAL A 330 22.79 3.16 -3.20
N ARG A 331 23.56 2.46 -4.03
CA ARG A 331 23.11 1.78 -5.24
C ARG A 331 23.65 0.35 -5.23
N VAL A 332 22.79 -0.62 -5.49
CA VAL A 332 23.16 -2.04 -5.47
C VAL A 332 22.24 -2.86 -6.37
N VAL A 333 22.80 -3.84 -7.06
CA VAL A 333 22.04 -4.87 -7.75
C VAL A 333 21.82 -6.05 -6.81
N VAL A 334 20.56 -6.43 -6.64
CA VAL A 334 20.14 -7.61 -5.87
C VAL A 334 19.33 -8.52 -6.79
N LEU A 335 19.85 -9.72 -7.02
CA LEU A 335 19.25 -10.75 -7.86
C LEU A 335 18.41 -11.71 -7.02
N SER A 336 17.59 -12.52 -7.70
CA SER A 336 16.70 -13.54 -7.12
C SER A 336 15.50 -12.97 -6.33
N ASP A 337 14.86 -11.91 -6.85
CA ASP A 337 13.58 -11.32 -6.39
C ASP A 337 13.47 -11.02 -4.88
N PRO A 338 14.31 -10.11 -4.34
CA PRO A 338 14.15 -9.69 -2.96
C PRO A 338 12.83 -8.94 -2.76
N ASP A 339 12.10 -9.27 -1.71
CA ASP A 339 10.92 -8.53 -1.25
C ASP A 339 11.33 -7.19 -0.62
N GLN A 340 12.47 -7.18 0.07
CA GLN A 340 13.04 -6.00 0.71
C GLN A 340 14.54 -5.93 0.52
N ALA A 341 15.05 -4.73 0.21
CA ALA A 341 16.47 -4.40 0.25
C ALA A 341 16.66 -3.19 1.17
N VAL A 342 17.66 -3.25 2.04
CA VAL A 342 17.82 -2.32 3.15
C VAL A 342 19.28 -1.90 3.27
N ALA A 343 19.51 -0.60 3.49
CA ALA A 343 20.82 -0.07 3.88
C ALA A 343 20.78 0.42 5.34
N ARG A 344 21.83 0.12 6.11
CA ARG A 344 21.92 0.45 7.54
C ARG A 344 23.27 1.03 7.92
N ILE A 345 23.26 2.04 8.78
CA ILE A 345 24.46 2.59 9.44
C ILE A 345 24.15 2.84 10.93
N GLY A 346 24.88 2.18 11.82
CA GLY A 346 24.47 2.09 13.23
C GLY A 346 23.05 1.55 13.37
N ASP A 347 22.20 2.31 14.06
CA ASP A 347 20.78 1.98 14.26
C ASP A 347 19.86 2.58 13.19
N PHE A 348 20.41 3.28 12.19
CA PHE A 348 19.64 3.97 11.16
C PHE A 348 19.50 3.11 9.92
N THR A 349 18.25 2.91 9.50
CA THR A 349 17.88 1.99 8.45
C THR A 349 17.10 2.72 7.35
N LEU A 350 17.38 2.40 6.10
CA LEU A 350 16.66 2.87 4.91
C LEU A 350 16.24 1.67 4.07
N ILE A 351 14.96 1.61 3.71
CA ILE A 351 14.47 0.69 2.68
C ILE A 351 14.86 1.26 1.31
N LEU A 352 15.60 0.49 0.53
CA LEU A 352 16.01 0.85 -0.82
C LEU A 352 14.83 0.62 -1.78
N THR A 353 14.70 1.48 -2.78
CA THR A 353 13.63 1.40 -3.77
C THR A 353 14.17 0.83 -5.07
N SER A 354 13.44 -0.11 -5.68
CA SER A 354 13.75 -0.59 -7.03
C SER A 354 13.30 0.45 -8.08
N TYR A 355 14.23 0.88 -8.93
CA TYR A 355 13.92 1.80 -10.04
C TYR A 355 13.96 1.11 -11.42
N GLN A 356 14.73 0.03 -11.51
CA GLN A 356 14.84 -0.87 -12.66
C GLN A 356 14.93 -2.29 -12.12
N LYS A 357 14.69 -3.28 -12.99
CA LYS A 357 14.79 -4.69 -12.61
C LYS A 357 16.13 -4.95 -11.90
N ASP A 358 16.05 -5.53 -10.71
CA ASP A 358 17.15 -5.92 -9.83
C ASP A 358 18.01 -4.76 -9.25
N LEU A 359 17.82 -3.51 -9.69
CA LEU A 359 18.60 -2.36 -9.23
C LEU A 359 17.86 -1.58 -8.13
N TYR A 360 18.47 -1.54 -6.95
CA TYR A 360 17.97 -0.88 -5.75
C TYR A 360 18.80 0.36 -5.43
N GLU A 361 18.12 1.48 -5.18
CA GLU A 361 18.76 2.74 -4.82
C GLU A 361 18.04 3.46 -3.69
N GLY A 362 18.78 4.29 -2.96
CA GLY A 362 18.24 5.08 -1.88
C GLY A 362 19.23 6.09 -1.33
N VAL A 363 18.70 7.15 -0.71
CA VAL A 363 19.50 8.17 -0.03
C VAL A 363 19.23 8.12 1.47
N LEU A 364 20.24 7.74 2.23
CA LEU A 364 20.23 7.72 3.68
C LEU A 364 20.79 9.05 4.21
N VAL A 365 20.09 9.67 5.13
CA VAL A 365 20.52 10.91 5.81
C VAL A 365 20.65 10.60 7.30
N PRO A 366 21.77 9.99 7.74
CA PRO A 366 21.95 9.59 9.13
C PRO A 366 22.44 10.78 9.98
N PRO A 367 22.19 10.77 11.30
CA PRO A 367 22.79 11.76 12.20
C PRO A 367 24.32 11.69 12.17
N THR A 368 24.96 12.83 12.43
CA THR A 368 26.43 12.98 12.38
C THR A 368 27.16 11.94 13.24
N GLU A 369 26.56 11.51 14.35
CA GLU A 369 27.13 10.52 15.28
C GLU A 369 27.19 9.11 14.69
N ALA A 370 26.22 8.73 13.87
CA ALA A 370 26.17 7.41 13.23
C ALA A 370 27.25 7.24 12.14
N LEU A 371 27.71 8.35 11.56
CA LEU A 371 28.75 8.36 10.53
C LEU A 371 30.14 7.98 11.05
N ASN A 372 30.34 7.95 12.37
CA ASN A 372 31.62 7.53 12.98
C ASN A 372 31.94 6.05 12.74
N GLN A 373 30.95 5.23 12.40
CA GLN A 373 31.14 3.79 12.15
C GLN A 373 31.83 3.49 10.81
N ASN A 374 31.88 4.45 9.88
CA ASN A 374 32.50 4.35 8.54
C ASN A 374 32.14 3.09 7.73
N VAL A 375 31.04 2.42 8.06
CA VAL A 375 30.59 1.17 7.41
C VAL A 375 29.09 1.26 7.20
N VAL A 376 28.64 0.89 6.01
CA VAL A 376 27.23 0.72 5.67
C VAL A 376 26.96 -0.76 5.47
N PHE A 377 25.95 -1.28 6.15
CA PHE A 377 25.44 -2.64 5.96
C PHE A 377 24.35 -2.61 4.90
N ILE A 378 24.34 -3.60 4.02
CA ILE A 378 23.32 -3.79 2.99
C ILE A 378 22.75 -5.18 3.20
N SER A 379 21.45 -5.27 3.43
CA SER A 379 20.75 -6.54 3.58
C SER A 379 19.64 -6.67 2.55
N ALA A 380 19.35 -7.89 2.14
CA ALA A 380 18.22 -8.22 1.28
C ALA A 380 17.47 -9.42 1.84
N LYS A 381 16.15 -9.40 1.72
CA LYS A 381 15.23 -10.42 2.19
C LYS A 381 14.22 -10.76 1.10
N ASP A 382 13.96 -12.03 0.86
CA ASP A 382 12.90 -12.48 -0.05
C ASP A 382 11.54 -12.67 0.65
N ARG A 383 10.54 -13.17 -0.08
CA ARG A 383 9.20 -13.43 0.44
C ARG A 383 9.12 -14.66 1.35
N ALA A 384 10.01 -15.63 1.19
CA ALA A 384 10.13 -16.79 2.06
C ALA A 384 10.74 -16.42 3.42
N GLY A 385 11.42 -15.27 3.45
CA GLY A 385 12.08 -14.71 4.61
C GLY A 385 13.55 -15.07 4.71
N ASN A 386 14.19 -15.58 3.65
CA ASN A 386 15.64 -15.78 3.63
C ASN A 386 16.33 -14.42 3.53
N GLU A 387 17.43 -14.27 4.28
CA GLU A 387 18.14 -13.00 4.40
C GLU A 387 19.61 -13.16 4.03
N VAL A 388 20.16 -12.15 3.38
CA VAL A 388 21.60 -11.98 3.16
C VAL A 388 22.02 -10.59 3.67
N GLU A 389 23.19 -10.49 4.30
CA GLU A 389 23.77 -9.20 4.70
C GLU A 389 25.23 -9.11 4.23
N THR A 390 25.60 -7.95 3.72
CA THR A 390 26.98 -7.57 3.40
C THR A 390 27.28 -6.17 3.95
N LYS A 391 28.52 -5.73 3.81
CA LYS A 391 28.95 -4.40 4.24
C LYS A 391 29.90 -3.75 3.23
N SER A 392 29.86 -2.43 3.17
CA SER A 392 30.79 -1.61 2.40
C SER A 392 31.36 -0.50 3.28
N SER A 393 32.63 -0.15 3.04
CA SER A 393 33.28 0.96 3.72
C SER A 393 32.77 2.29 3.17
N LEU A 394 32.49 3.24 4.05
CA LEU A 394 32.16 4.61 3.68
C LEU A 394 33.44 5.39 3.38
N SER A 395 33.52 5.98 2.19
CA SER A 395 34.60 6.89 1.82
C SER A 395 34.48 8.24 2.54
N ALA A 396 35.54 9.07 2.48
CA ALA A 396 35.51 10.39 3.08
C ALA A 396 34.46 11.29 2.41
N PHE A 397 33.76 12.09 3.22
CA PHE A 397 32.85 13.10 2.69
C PHE A 397 33.62 14.14 1.87
N PRO A 398 33.14 14.54 0.69
CA PRO A 398 33.77 15.61 -0.08
C PRO A 398 33.71 16.94 0.68
N GLU A 399 34.64 17.85 0.37
CA GLU A 399 34.61 19.21 0.91
C GLU A 399 33.31 19.94 0.50
N PRO A 400 32.66 20.71 1.40
CA PRO A 400 31.43 21.41 1.07
C PRO A 400 31.65 22.41 -0.08
N ASN A 401 30.85 22.33 -1.15
CA ASN A 401 30.83 23.35 -2.20
C ASN A 401 29.69 24.36 -1.96
N PRO A 402 29.97 25.62 -1.59
CA PRO A 402 28.96 26.61 -1.25
C PRO A 402 28.00 26.97 -2.40
N GLN A 403 28.42 26.81 -3.66
CA GLN A 403 27.62 27.18 -4.84
C GLN A 403 26.53 26.14 -5.15
N LEU A 404 26.83 24.85 -5.00
CA LEU A 404 25.86 23.75 -5.13
C LEU A 404 24.81 23.78 -4.00
N TYR A 405 25.22 24.24 -2.82
CA TYR A 405 24.36 24.36 -1.64
C TYR A 405 23.18 25.31 -1.85
N ALA A 406 23.44 26.51 -2.41
CA ALA A 406 22.40 27.52 -2.67
C ALA A 406 21.36 27.06 -3.72
N GLY A 407 21.79 26.33 -4.75
CA GLY A 407 20.90 25.77 -5.78
C GLY A 407 19.93 24.71 -5.23
N SER A 408 20.39 23.86 -4.30
CA SER A 408 19.57 22.81 -3.69
C SER A 408 18.42 23.36 -2.83
N ILE A 409 18.69 24.40 -2.04
CA ILE A 409 17.70 25.07 -1.18
C ILE A 409 16.59 25.72 -2.02
N LEU A 410 16.97 26.35 -3.13
CA LEU A 410 16.02 27.00 -4.04
C LEU A 410 15.11 25.98 -4.74
N GLY A 411 15.69 24.86 -5.21
CA GLY A 411 14.93 23.79 -5.86
C GLY A 411 13.87 23.16 -4.94
N GLU A 412 14.20 22.98 -3.66
CA GLU A 412 13.28 22.39 -2.69
C GLU A 412 12.20 23.36 -2.19
N PHE A 413 12.53 24.65 -2.00
CA PHE A 413 11.53 25.68 -1.74
C PHE A 413 10.45 25.69 -2.82
N MET A 414 10.87 25.60 -4.08
CA MET A 414 9.96 25.52 -5.23
C MET A 414 9.14 24.23 -5.22
N SER A 415 9.75 23.06 -4.96
CA SER A 415 9.04 21.77 -4.89
C SER A 415 8.01 21.70 -3.75
N ARG A 416 8.36 22.15 -2.54
CA ARG A 416 7.43 22.19 -1.39
C ARG A 416 6.29 23.17 -1.63
N SER A 417 6.57 24.30 -2.29
CA SER A 417 5.54 25.30 -2.62
C SER A 417 4.49 24.74 -3.60
N GLU A 418 4.87 23.90 -4.57
CA GLU A 418 3.95 23.28 -5.52
C GLU A 418 2.92 22.36 -4.86
N ASN A 419 3.32 21.57 -3.86
CA ASN A 419 2.38 20.73 -3.10
C ASN A 419 1.33 21.53 -2.33
N ILE A 420 1.70 22.73 -1.87
CA ILE A 420 0.77 23.65 -1.21
C ILE A 420 -0.13 24.29 -2.25
N ILE A 421 0.43 24.75 -3.37
CA ILE A 421 -0.29 25.41 -4.46
C ILE A 421 -1.36 24.49 -5.07
N ASN A 422 -1.05 23.21 -5.27
CA ASN A 422 -1.98 22.23 -5.83
C ASN A 422 -3.23 21.97 -4.97
N LYS A 423 -3.16 22.27 -3.67
CA LYS A 423 -4.30 22.15 -2.74
C LYS A 423 -5.22 23.37 -2.73
N LEU A 424 -4.79 24.49 -3.32
CA LEU A 424 -5.56 25.73 -3.33
C LEU A 424 -6.66 25.66 -4.41
N LYS A 425 -7.83 26.22 -4.16
CA LYS A 425 -8.88 26.43 -5.17
C LYS A 425 -9.29 27.90 -5.15
N PRO A 426 -9.68 28.50 -6.29
CA PRO A 426 -9.84 27.91 -7.65
C PRO A 426 -8.53 27.78 -8.45
N LYS A 427 -8.56 27.07 -9.61
CA LYS A 427 -7.36 26.88 -10.48
C LYS A 427 -6.68 28.19 -10.90
N SER A 428 -7.45 29.25 -11.15
CA SER A 428 -6.91 30.59 -11.47
C SER A 428 -6.05 31.16 -10.33
N PHE A 429 -6.34 30.81 -9.09
CA PHE A 429 -5.54 31.18 -7.93
C PHE A 429 -4.23 30.39 -7.87
N GLN A 430 -4.24 29.11 -8.25
CA GLN A 430 -3.02 28.30 -8.36
C GLN A 430 -2.05 28.89 -9.39
N GLU A 431 -2.55 29.24 -10.58
CA GLU A 431 -1.74 29.76 -11.69
C GLU A 431 -1.08 31.11 -11.35
N ASN A 432 -1.81 32.01 -10.69
CA ASN A 432 -1.27 33.29 -10.23
C ASN A 432 -0.17 33.12 -9.18
N ILE A 433 -0.31 32.15 -8.27
CA ILE A 433 0.73 31.88 -7.27
C ILE A 433 1.96 31.25 -7.93
N ARG A 434 1.78 30.30 -8.85
CA ARG A 434 2.92 29.73 -9.63
C ARG A 434 3.73 30.82 -10.33
N PHE A 435 3.05 31.76 -10.96
CA PHE A 435 3.71 32.89 -11.64
C PHE A 435 4.54 33.75 -10.68
N PHE A 436 4.02 34.03 -9.49
CA PHE A 436 4.75 34.77 -8.45
C PHE A 436 6.00 34.04 -7.96
N TYR A 437 5.91 32.73 -7.73
CA TYR A 437 7.05 31.91 -7.27
C TYR A 437 8.14 31.79 -8.33
N ILE A 438 7.79 31.65 -9.61
CA ILE A 438 8.75 31.64 -10.73
C ILE A 438 9.50 32.99 -10.80
N LEU A 439 8.77 34.11 -10.68
CA LEU A 439 9.36 35.44 -10.71
C LEU A 439 10.28 35.68 -9.50
N PHE A 440 9.87 35.23 -8.30
CA PHE A 440 10.68 35.29 -7.10
C PHE A 440 11.96 34.45 -7.21
N GLY A 441 11.86 33.23 -7.75
CA GLY A 441 13.02 32.36 -8.01
C GLY A 441 14.02 33.00 -8.99
N LEU A 442 13.53 33.61 -10.08
CA LEU A 442 14.36 34.35 -11.03
C LEU A 442 15.06 35.56 -10.39
N VAL A 443 14.38 36.29 -9.51
CA VAL A 443 14.97 37.40 -8.75
C VAL A 443 16.05 36.91 -7.79
N LEU A 444 15.86 35.77 -7.13
CA LEU A 444 16.88 35.17 -6.27
C LEU A 444 18.11 34.71 -7.06
N VAL A 445 17.93 34.06 -8.22
CA VAL A 445 19.05 33.69 -9.12
C VAL A 445 19.86 34.91 -9.53
N LEU A 446 19.20 36.03 -9.85
CA LEU A 446 19.84 37.29 -10.22
C LEU A 446 20.55 37.99 -9.04
N LEU A 447 20.02 37.87 -7.82
CA LEU A 447 20.62 38.48 -6.62
C LEU A 447 21.81 37.69 -6.08
N PHE A 448 21.82 36.37 -6.26
CA PHE A 448 22.81 35.47 -5.67
C PHE A 448 23.78 34.84 -6.68
N GLY A 449 23.63 35.11 -7.98
CA GLY A 449 24.60 34.71 -9.01
C GLY A 449 24.73 33.20 -9.17
N VAL A 450 23.62 32.46 -9.12
CA VAL A 450 23.62 31.01 -9.30
C VAL A 450 23.74 30.70 -10.79
N ASP A 451 24.95 30.41 -11.25
CA ASP A 451 25.17 29.96 -12.63
C ASP A 451 24.49 28.61 -12.84
N SER A 452 23.48 28.61 -13.72
CA SER A 452 22.76 27.41 -14.19
C SER A 452 21.93 26.69 -13.12
N VAL A 453 20.72 27.18 -12.86
CA VAL A 453 19.64 26.31 -12.39
C VAL A 453 19.29 25.38 -13.56
N SER A 454 19.78 24.14 -13.53
CA SER A 454 19.19 23.06 -14.33
C SER A 454 17.80 22.77 -13.73
N LEU A 455 16.81 23.60 -14.06
CA LEU A 455 15.41 23.28 -13.85
C LEU A 455 15.16 21.98 -14.62
N ASN A 456 15.05 20.85 -13.92
CA ASN A 456 14.72 19.58 -14.53
C ASN A 456 13.23 19.62 -14.93
N LEU A 457 12.96 20.22 -16.11
CA LEU A 457 11.62 20.45 -16.66
C LEU A 457 10.91 19.16 -17.11
N LYS A 458 11.50 17.97 -16.93
CA LYS A 458 10.90 16.69 -17.34
C LYS A 458 9.52 16.42 -16.75
N GLY A 459 9.19 17.00 -15.59
CA GLY A 459 7.86 16.90 -14.98
C GLY A 459 6.78 17.82 -15.56
N MET A 460 7.15 18.89 -16.29
CA MET A 460 6.18 19.88 -16.80
C MET A 460 5.77 19.69 -18.25
N GLN A 461 6.40 18.78 -19.00
CA GLN A 461 6.06 18.53 -20.41
C GLN A 461 4.72 17.81 -20.66
N ARG A 462 3.96 17.44 -19.63
CA ARG A 462 2.70 16.69 -19.80
C ARG A 462 1.40 17.51 -19.79
N GLN A 463 1.42 18.84 -19.68
CA GLN A 463 0.20 19.65 -19.81
C GLN A 463 0.33 20.85 -20.76
N SER A 464 -0.45 20.77 -21.85
CA SER A 464 -0.79 21.77 -22.86
C SER A 464 0.35 22.59 -23.49
N SER A 465 0.80 22.10 -24.65
CA SER A 465 1.75 22.72 -25.60
C SER A 465 1.35 24.07 -26.22
N HIS A 466 0.25 24.69 -25.79
CA HIS A 466 -0.21 25.98 -26.34
C HIS A 466 -0.14 27.16 -25.34
N SER A 467 -0.26 26.95 -24.02
CA SER A 467 -0.17 28.06 -23.05
C SER A 467 1.26 28.35 -22.59
N LEU A 468 2.11 27.33 -22.51
CA LEU A 468 3.51 27.47 -22.08
C LEU A 468 4.37 28.16 -23.14
N THR A 469 4.14 27.86 -24.43
CA THR A 469 4.76 28.56 -25.56
C THR A 469 4.34 30.01 -25.59
N HIS A 470 3.06 30.33 -25.37
CA HIS A 470 2.61 31.73 -25.30
C HIS A 470 3.20 32.46 -24.10
N ALA A 471 3.31 31.83 -22.92
CA ALA A 471 3.89 32.44 -21.72
C ALA A 471 5.41 32.65 -21.83
N VAL A 472 6.14 31.72 -22.43
CA VAL A 472 7.59 31.87 -22.71
C VAL A 472 7.82 32.91 -23.81
N PHE A 473 6.99 32.94 -24.86
CA PHE A 473 7.04 34.02 -25.86
C PHE A 473 6.65 35.37 -25.27
N PHE A 474 5.71 35.45 -24.33
CA PHE A 474 5.32 36.70 -23.65
C PHE A 474 6.41 37.19 -22.69
N GLY A 475 7.07 36.28 -21.96
CA GLY A 475 8.22 36.59 -21.10
C GLY A 475 9.45 37.03 -21.90
N LEU A 476 9.75 36.36 -23.01
CA LEU A 476 10.84 36.73 -23.92
C LEU A 476 10.54 38.00 -24.72
N SER A 477 9.28 38.27 -25.08
CA SER A 477 8.90 39.54 -25.72
C SER A 477 8.85 40.70 -24.74
N LEU A 478 8.54 40.47 -23.45
CA LEU A 478 8.73 41.47 -22.41
C LEU A 478 10.22 41.78 -22.18
N LEU A 479 11.10 40.77 -22.18
CA LEU A 479 12.55 40.94 -22.22
C LEU A 479 13.00 41.70 -23.49
N GLY A 480 12.47 41.37 -24.66
CA GLY A 480 12.75 42.05 -25.93
C GLY A 480 12.26 43.50 -25.98
N ILE A 481 11.17 43.85 -25.30
CA ILE A 481 10.69 45.23 -25.13
C ILE A 481 11.58 46.00 -24.15
N ILE A 482 12.08 45.34 -23.09
CA ILE A 482 13.02 45.93 -22.13
C ILE A 482 14.39 46.18 -22.79
N PHE A 483 14.89 45.27 -23.63
CA PHE A 483 16.14 45.47 -24.37
C PHE A 483 15.98 46.38 -25.60
N GLY A 484 14.83 46.33 -26.31
CA GLY A 484 14.54 47.16 -27.48
C GLY A 484 14.29 48.65 -27.15
N SER A 485 13.76 48.94 -25.95
CA SER A 485 13.63 50.32 -25.45
C SER A 485 14.94 50.92 -24.93
N MET A 486 15.97 50.10 -24.67
CA MET A 486 17.34 50.57 -24.40
C MET A 486 18.16 50.83 -25.67
N GLY A 487 17.69 50.41 -26.85
CA GLY A 487 18.38 50.65 -28.13
C GLY A 487 17.99 51.94 -28.87
N VAL A 488 17.01 52.70 -28.38
CA VAL A 488 16.55 53.96 -29.00
C VAL A 488 16.86 55.18 -28.12
N ILE A 489 17.59 54.98 -27.01
CA ILE A 489 18.12 56.06 -26.16
C ILE A 489 19.60 55.78 -25.86
N LEU A 490 20.39 55.66 -26.93
CA LEU A 490 21.80 56.04 -27.03
C LEU A 490 21.89 56.96 -28.25
#